data_AF-A0A9D8MCQ6-F1
#
_entry.id   AF-A0A9D8MCQ6-F1
#
_cell.length_a   1.000
_cell.length_b   1.000
_cell.length_c   1.000
_cell.angle_alpha   90.00
_cell.angle_beta   90.00
_cell.angle_gamma   90.00
#
_symmetry.space_group_name_H-M   'P 1'
#
loop_
_entity.id
_entity.type
_entity.pdbx_description
1 polymer ?
#
loop_
_entity_poly.entity_id
_entity_poly.type
_entity_poly.pdbx_seq_one_letter_code
_entity_poly.pdbx_strand_id
1 'polypeptide(L)'
;TIPEEQLNHPWESCIPLSDDWGFVNHPRWKSPQRVISTLVEIVAKGGNLVLGVGPTPEGLIQPEAVSRLKEIGQWLKQNGRAIYNTTITPNYHDGNIWFTAAKDGSNLYAIYLLDEGADMPTEISWTGNVPKKGVRLLSTGKKLKTKVVGDKVTVVLPKNMKKESFALAL
;
A
#
# COMPACT_ATOMS: atom_id res chain seq x y z
N THR A 1 -5.47 9.58 -13.59
CA THR A 1 -6.09 10.23 -12.41
C THR A 1 -6.77 9.17 -11.59
N ILE A 2 -6.67 9.26 -10.26
CA ILE A 2 -7.32 8.32 -9.35
C ILE A 2 -8.74 8.84 -9.09
N PRO A 3 -9.80 8.02 -9.27
CA PRO A 3 -11.16 8.40 -8.90
C PRO A 3 -11.28 8.74 -7.41
N GLU A 4 -12.22 9.60 -7.05
CA GLU A 4 -12.47 9.95 -5.63
C GLU A 4 -13.01 8.76 -4.85
N GLU A 5 -13.91 7.99 -5.45
CA GLU A 5 -14.56 6.80 -4.89
C GLU A 5 -14.29 5.54 -5.73
N GLN A 6 -14.73 4.38 -5.24
CA GLN A 6 -14.69 3.13 -5.99
C GLN A 6 -15.54 3.20 -7.28
N LEU A 7 -15.03 2.63 -8.36
CA LEU A 7 -15.78 2.46 -9.60
C LEU A 7 -16.32 1.04 -9.73
N ASN A 8 -17.50 0.90 -10.36
CA ASN A 8 -18.17 -0.39 -10.59
C ASN A 8 -17.70 -1.12 -11.87
N HIS A 9 -16.60 -0.67 -12.47
CA HIS A 9 -16.03 -1.23 -13.69
C HIS A 9 -14.50 -1.20 -13.59
N PRO A 10 -13.78 -2.09 -14.31
CA PRO A 10 -12.33 -2.08 -14.31
C PRO A 10 -11.77 -0.75 -14.80
N TRP A 11 -10.74 -0.26 -14.12
CA TRP A 11 -10.05 0.97 -14.49
C TRP A 11 -8.55 0.87 -14.17
N GLU A 12 -7.77 1.75 -14.78
CA GLU A 12 -6.33 1.82 -14.61
C GLU A 12 -5.88 3.27 -14.51
N SER A 13 -4.89 3.53 -13.66
CA SER A 13 -4.15 4.79 -13.63
C SER A 13 -2.72 4.56 -14.06
N CYS A 14 -2.31 5.29 -15.09
CA CYS A 14 -0.93 5.36 -15.51
C CYS A 14 -0.29 6.60 -14.86
N ILE A 15 0.80 6.42 -14.10
CA ILE A 15 1.47 7.48 -13.35
C ILE A 15 2.98 7.38 -13.57
N PRO A 16 3.68 8.45 -13.97
CA PRO A 16 5.14 8.41 -14.07
C PRO A 16 5.80 8.37 -12.69
N LEU A 17 6.93 7.67 -12.58
CA LEU A 17 7.76 7.63 -11.37
C LEU A 17 8.38 9.00 -11.07
N SER A 18 8.72 9.77 -12.10
CA SER A 18 9.05 11.20 -12.02
C SER A 18 7.82 12.07 -12.28
N ASP A 19 7.99 13.40 -12.30
CA ASP A 19 6.97 14.34 -12.77
C ASP A 19 6.72 14.25 -14.30
N ASP A 20 7.56 13.52 -15.03
CA ASP A 20 7.61 13.46 -16.48
C ASP A 20 7.49 12.02 -17.00
N TRP A 21 6.87 11.83 -18.17
CA TRP A 21 6.75 10.50 -18.80
C TRP A 21 8.05 10.02 -19.46
N GLY A 22 8.77 10.94 -20.10
CA GLY A 22 10.03 10.68 -20.79
C GLY A 22 11.25 10.98 -19.93
N PHE A 23 12.43 10.78 -20.51
CA PHE A 23 13.69 11.15 -19.87
C PHE A 23 13.82 12.67 -19.74
N VAL A 24 14.27 13.09 -18.55
CA VAL A 24 14.72 14.45 -18.23
C VAL A 24 16.03 14.30 -17.47
N ASN A 25 17.00 15.19 -17.71
CA ASN A 25 18.36 15.10 -17.14
C ASN A 25 18.39 15.29 -15.60
N HIS A 26 17.38 15.98 -15.04
CA HIS A 26 17.22 16.22 -13.60
C HIS A 26 15.75 16.11 -13.17
N PRO A 27 15.18 14.91 -13.20
CA PRO A 27 13.76 14.72 -12.91
C PRO A 27 13.52 14.82 -11.40
N ARG A 28 12.35 15.33 -11.01
CA ARG A 28 11.86 15.18 -9.64
C ARG A 28 11.21 13.82 -9.51
N TRP A 29 11.77 12.98 -8.64
CA TRP A 29 11.29 11.62 -8.42
C TRP A 29 10.30 11.55 -7.27
N LYS A 30 9.22 10.77 -7.45
CA LYS A 30 8.39 10.32 -6.34
C LYS A 30 9.21 9.41 -5.43
N SER A 31 8.94 9.45 -4.13
CA SER A 31 9.54 8.50 -3.18
C SER A 31 8.91 7.10 -3.35
N PRO A 32 9.60 6.03 -2.93
CA PRO A 32 9.00 4.70 -2.83
C PRO A 32 7.71 4.69 -2.00
N GLN A 33 7.69 5.43 -0.88
CA GLN A 33 6.54 5.56 0.01
C GLN A 33 5.35 6.18 -0.71
N ARG A 34 5.56 7.27 -1.47
CA ARG A 34 4.50 7.90 -2.27
C ARG A 34 3.92 6.94 -3.29
N VAL A 35 4.78 6.19 -4.00
CA VAL A 35 4.32 5.20 -4.99
C VAL A 35 3.54 4.06 -4.33
N ILE A 36 3.98 3.56 -3.17
CA ILE A 36 3.26 2.53 -2.41
C ILE A 36 1.90 3.05 -1.95
N SER A 37 1.81 4.26 -1.39
CA SER A 37 0.54 4.87 -0.99
C SER A 37 -0.42 5.01 -2.17
N THR A 38 0.08 5.49 -3.31
CA THR A 38 -0.70 5.58 -4.55
C THR A 38 -1.18 4.20 -5.04
N LEU A 39 -0.31 3.19 -5.02
CA LEU A 39 -0.68 1.82 -5.39
C LEU A 39 -1.80 1.28 -4.50
N VAL A 40 -1.67 1.46 -3.18
CA VAL A 40 -2.63 0.96 -2.18
C VAL A 40 -3.99 1.62 -2.37
N GLU A 41 -4.03 2.94 -2.53
CA GLU A 41 -5.27 3.67 -2.81
C GLU A 41 -5.95 3.17 -4.11
N ILE A 42 -5.18 3.04 -5.20
CA ILE A 42 -5.69 2.58 -6.50
C ILE A 42 -6.30 1.18 -6.36
N VAL A 43 -5.59 0.25 -5.72
CA VAL A 43 -6.04 -1.14 -5.57
C VAL A 43 -7.26 -1.24 -4.66
N ALA A 44 -7.29 -0.49 -3.56
CA ALA A 44 -8.45 -0.43 -2.66
C ALA A 44 -9.69 0.20 -3.34
N LYS A 45 -9.48 1.03 -4.36
CA LYS A 45 -10.52 1.58 -5.24
C LYS A 45 -10.83 0.72 -6.49
N GLY A 46 -10.21 -0.46 -6.60
CA GLY A 46 -10.50 -1.45 -7.64
C GLY A 46 -9.77 -1.25 -8.96
N GLY A 47 -8.71 -0.44 -8.98
CA GLY A 47 -7.93 -0.15 -10.18
C GLY A 47 -6.57 -0.83 -10.23
N ASN A 48 -5.94 -0.73 -11.40
CA ASN A 48 -4.53 -1.06 -11.61
C ASN A 48 -3.65 0.19 -11.65
N LEU A 49 -2.39 0.04 -11.22
CA LEU A 49 -1.36 1.07 -11.39
C LEU A 49 -0.34 0.62 -12.43
N VAL A 50 -0.20 1.42 -13.48
CA VAL A 50 0.96 1.37 -14.39
C VAL A 50 1.92 2.47 -13.99
N LEU A 51 3.11 2.08 -13.53
CA LEU A 51 4.17 3.01 -13.14
C LEU A 51 5.12 3.25 -14.32
N GLY A 52 5.09 4.45 -14.90
CA GLY A 52 5.91 4.83 -16.04
C GLY A 52 7.34 5.17 -15.64
N VAL A 53 8.32 4.70 -16.42
CA VAL A 53 9.75 5.00 -16.25
C VAL A 53 10.38 5.26 -17.62
N GLY A 54 10.88 6.48 -17.82
CA GLY A 54 11.53 6.88 -19.07
C GLY A 54 13.02 6.49 -19.10
N PRO A 55 13.48 5.67 -20.06
CA PRO A 55 14.90 5.38 -20.25
C PRO A 55 15.64 6.59 -20.82
N THR A 56 16.95 6.69 -20.57
CA THR A 56 17.84 7.68 -21.20
C THR A 56 17.88 7.49 -22.72
N PRO A 57 18.40 8.46 -23.50
CA PRO A 57 18.57 8.31 -24.95
C PRO A 57 19.38 7.08 -25.37
N GLU A 58 20.28 6.61 -24.51
CA GLU A 58 21.09 5.40 -24.69
C GLU A 58 20.34 4.11 -24.30
N GLY A 59 19.06 4.22 -23.90
CA GLY A 59 18.21 3.09 -23.51
C GLY A 59 18.42 2.60 -22.07
N LEU A 60 19.09 3.38 -21.21
CA LEU A 60 19.37 2.97 -19.83
C LEU A 60 18.31 3.46 -18.85
N ILE A 61 18.04 2.71 -17.78
CA ILE A 61 17.21 3.20 -16.66
C ILE A 61 18.12 3.91 -15.65
N GLN A 62 17.76 5.14 -15.28
CA GLN A 62 18.54 5.94 -14.33
C GLN A 62 18.69 5.21 -12.98
N PRO A 63 19.88 5.21 -12.36
CA PRO A 63 20.13 4.50 -11.09
C PRO A 63 19.14 4.84 -9.97
N GLU A 64 18.68 6.08 -9.91
CA GLU A 64 17.70 6.58 -8.94
C GLU A 64 16.33 5.92 -9.10
N ALA A 65 15.91 5.70 -10.36
CA ALA A 65 14.70 4.96 -10.67
C ALA A 65 14.87 3.48 -10.31
N VAL A 66 16.02 2.88 -10.63
CA VAL A 66 16.32 1.49 -10.26
C VAL A 66 16.27 1.28 -8.75
N SER A 67 16.87 2.19 -7.95
CA SER A 67 16.84 2.10 -6.48
C SER A 67 15.41 2.11 -5.95
N ARG A 68 14.59 3.05 -6.42
CA ARG A 68 13.18 3.18 -6.01
C ARG A 68 12.35 1.95 -6.37
N LEU A 69 12.50 1.46 -7.59
CA LEU A 69 11.82 0.24 -8.04
C LEU A 69 12.21 -0.98 -7.20
N LYS A 70 13.49 -1.08 -6.79
CA LYS A 70 13.94 -2.13 -5.88
C LYS A 70 13.31 -2.01 -4.50
N GLU A 71 13.21 -0.81 -3.94
CA GLU A 71 12.56 -0.57 -2.64
C GLU A 71 11.06 -0.92 -2.68
N ILE A 72 10.35 -0.48 -3.73
CA ILE A 72 8.94 -0.84 -3.96
C ILE A 72 8.79 -2.36 -4.10
N GLY A 73 9.67 -3.00 -4.87
CA GLY A 73 9.69 -4.46 -5.05
C GLY A 73 9.94 -5.22 -3.74
N GLN A 74 10.84 -4.72 -2.88
CA GLN A 74 11.09 -5.31 -1.56
C GLN A 74 9.86 -5.20 -0.64
N TRP A 75 9.13 -4.09 -0.70
CA TRP A 75 7.88 -3.93 0.03
C TRP A 75 6.80 -4.88 -0.48
N LEU A 76 6.64 -4.99 -1.81
CA LEU A 76 5.69 -5.91 -2.46
C LEU A 76 6.02 -7.37 -2.18
N LYS A 77 7.29 -7.74 -2.03
CA LYS A 77 7.67 -9.11 -1.64
C LYS A 77 7.11 -9.50 -0.26
N GLN A 78 6.98 -8.55 0.65
CA GLN A 78 6.50 -8.78 2.02
C GLN A 78 4.99 -8.57 2.16
N ASN A 79 4.43 -7.59 1.44
CA ASN A 79 3.07 -7.12 1.60
C ASN A 79 2.17 -7.38 0.39
N GLY A 80 2.72 -7.90 -0.71
CA GLY A 80 2.04 -8.04 -1.99
C GLY A 80 0.82 -8.96 -1.97
N ARG A 81 0.66 -9.82 -0.96
CA ARG A 81 -0.59 -10.59 -0.76
C ARG A 81 -1.80 -9.69 -0.47
N ALA A 82 -1.60 -8.47 0.01
CA ALA A 82 -2.64 -7.46 0.18
C ALA A 82 -2.88 -6.63 -1.10
N ILE A 83 -2.13 -6.88 -2.18
CA ILE A 83 -2.20 -6.17 -3.46
C ILE A 83 -2.62 -7.10 -4.59
N TYR A 84 -1.90 -8.20 -4.78
CA TYR A 84 -2.14 -9.16 -5.83
C TYR A 84 -3.30 -10.09 -5.47
N ASN A 85 -4.13 -10.43 -6.46
CA ASN A 85 -5.30 -11.29 -6.31
C ASN A 85 -6.29 -10.83 -5.23
N THR A 86 -6.39 -9.51 -5.03
CA THR A 86 -7.37 -8.88 -4.16
C THR A 86 -8.46 -8.16 -4.96
N THR A 87 -9.50 -7.74 -4.27
CA THR A 87 -10.66 -7.00 -4.77
C THR A 87 -11.07 -5.94 -3.75
N ILE A 88 -11.97 -5.04 -4.18
CA ILE A 88 -12.56 -4.00 -3.34
C ILE A 88 -13.34 -4.57 -2.16
N THR A 89 -13.48 -3.77 -1.12
CA THR A 89 -14.34 -4.03 0.05
C THR A 89 -15.19 -2.77 0.33
N PRO A 90 -16.41 -2.89 0.89
CA PRO A 90 -17.28 -1.73 1.13
C PRO A 90 -16.65 -0.67 2.04
N ASN A 91 -16.02 -1.09 3.14
CA ASN A 91 -15.29 -0.19 4.04
C ASN A 91 -13.80 -0.24 3.66
N TYR A 92 -13.40 0.56 2.68
CA TYR A 92 -12.06 0.48 2.07
C TYR A 92 -11.03 1.46 2.64
N HIS A 93 -11.41 2.38 3.52
CA HIS A 93 -10.53 3.42 4.03
C HIS A 93 -10.98 3.97 5.40
N ASP A 94 -10.03 4.15 6.32
CA ASP A 94 -10.20 4.88 7.59
C ASP A 94 -8.84 5.48 8.03
N GLY A 95 -8.74 6.81 8.05
CA GLY A 95 -7.50 7.52 8.39
C GLY A 95 -6.33 7.13 7.48
N ASN A 96 -5.27 6.56 8.05
CA ASN A 96 -4.10 6.10 7.31
C ASN A 96 -4.17 4.61 6.93
N ILE A 97 -5.36 3.99 7.01
CA ILE A 97 -5.54 2.56 6.80
C ILE A 97 -6.48 2.33 5.61
N TRP A 98 -5.99 1.55 4.66
CA TRP A 98 -6.74 1.12 3.49
C TRP A 98 -7.01 -0.38 3.54
N PHE A 99 -8.09 -0.83 2.90
CA PHE A 99 -8.49 -2.22 2.95
C PHE A 99 -8.67 -2.82 1.56
N THR A 100 -8.27 -4.09 1.43
CA THR A 100 -8.48 -4.93 0.25
C THR A 100 -8.91 -6.32 0.71
N ALA A 101 -9.71 -7.03 -0.09
CA ALA A 101 -10.16 -8.38 0.23
C ALA A 101 -9.53 -9.39 -0.74
N ALA A 102 -9.12 -10.56 -0.27
CA ALA A 102 -8.69 -11.63 -1.18
C ALA A 102 -9.86 -12.05 -2.09
N LYS A 103 -9.60 -12.25 -3.39
CA LYS A 103 -10.65 -12.64 -4.36
C LYS A 103 -11.30 -13.98 -4.03
N ASP A 104 -10.58 -14.87 -3.35
CA ASP A 104 -11.08 -16.18 -2.89
C ASP A 104 -11.87 -16.09 -1.57
N GLY A 105 -12.05 -14.88 -1.01
CA GLY A 105 -12.74 -14.66 0.26
C GLY A 105 -11.98 -15.16 1.49
N SER A 106 -10.73 -15.60 1.34
CA SER A 106 -9.96 -16.21 2.43
C SER A 106 -9.56 -15.21 3.52
N ASN A 107 -9.40 -13.93 3.17
CA ASN A 107 -8.83 -12.94 4.05
C ASN A 107 -9.25 -11.50 3.69
N LEU A 108 -9.35 -10.66 4.72
CA LEU A 108 -9.36 -9.20 4.57
C LEU A 108 -7.99 -8.66 4.98
N TYR A 109 -7.50 -7.65 4.27
CA TYR A 109 -6.24 -7.01 4.54
C TYR A 109 -6.44 -5.57 4.97
N ALA A 110 -5.70 -5.14 5.99
CA ALA A 110 -5.56 -3.74 6.37
C ALA A 110 -4.14 -3.28 6.04
N ILE A 111 -3.99 -2.18 5.33
CA ILE A 111 -2.71 -1.65 4.87
C ILE A 111 -2.54 -0.27 5.50
N TYR A 112 -1.61 -0.17 6.45
CA TYR A 112 -1.25 1.10 7.09
C TYR A 112 -0.25 1.84 6.20
N LEU A 113 -0.58 3.08 5.86
CA LEU A 113 0.29 4.00 5.14
C LEU A 113 1.00 4.91 6.14
N LEU A 114 2.33 4.86 6.14
CA LEU A 114 3.14 5.78 6.92
C LEU A 114 3.35 7.07 6.13
N ASP A 115 3.01 8.21 6.73
CA ASP A 115 3.27 9.53 6.13
C ASP A 115 4.78 9.78 5.97
N GLU A 116 5.15 10.52 4.92
CA GLU A 116 6.56 10.82 4.67
C GLU A 116 7.18 11.60 5.83
N GLY A 117 8.30 11.10 6.34
CA GLY A 117 9.00 11.68 7.49
C GLY A 117 8.43 11.30 8.86
N ALA A 118 7.18 10.84 8.94
CA ALA A 118 6.52 10.48 10.20
C ALA A 118 7.13 9.24 10.85
N ASP A 119 7.18 9.21 12.19
CA ASP A 119 7.64 8.05 12.95
C ASP A 119 6.60 6.93 13.01
N MET A 120 7.07 5.70 13.26
CA MET A 120 6.18 4.56 13.45
C MET A 120 5.35 4.76 14.73
N PRO A 121 4.01 4.67 14.66
CA PRO A 121 3.20 4.76 15.85
C PRO A 121 3.39 3.51 16.72
N THR A 122 3.02 3.60 18.00
CA THR A 122 3.00 2.45 18.91
C THR A 122 1.73 1.61 18.76
N GLU A 123 0.65 2.24 18.31
CA GLU A 123 -0.64 1.62 18.02
C GLU A 123 -1.31 2.27 16.81
N ILE A 124 -2.12 1.51 16.11
CA ILE A 124 -3.00 2.00 15.05
C ILE A 124 -4.43 1.58 15.34
N SER A 125 -5.40 2.32 14.83
CA SER A 125 -6.80 1.98 15.00
C SER A 125 -7.65 2.33 13.78
N TRP A 126 -8.72 1.58 13.60
CA TRP A 126 -9.76 1.84 12.60
C TRP A 126 -11.14 1.44 13.15
N THR A 127 -12.18 1.81 12.43
CA THR A 127 -13.59 1.49 12.72
C THR A 127 -14.15 0.55 11.65
N GLY A 128 -14.92 -0.44 12.06
CA GLY A 128 -15.42 -1.50 11.18
C GLY A 128 -14.36 -2.55 10.87
N ASN A 129 -14.61 -3.40 9.88
CA ASN A 129 -13.70 -4.47 9.44
C ASN A 129 -13.12 -5.29 10.62
N VAL A 130 -14.00 -5.66 11.57
CA VAL A 130 -13.60 -6.32 12.80
C VAL A 130 -12.98 -7.70 12.47
N PRO A 131 -11.72 -7.96 12.88
CA PRO A 131 -11.00 -9.19 12.51
C PRO A 131 -11.64 -10.42 13.15
N LYS A 132 -11.86 -11.48 12.37
CA LYS A 132 -12.48 -12.73 12.85
C LYS A 132 -11.47 -13.69 13.48
N LYS A 133 -10.24 -13.72 12.97
CA LYS A 133 -9.18 -14.65 13.41
C LYS A 133 -8.04 -13.95 14.14
N GLY A 134 -8.23 -12.66 14.43
CA GLY A 134 -7.24 -11.76 15.00
C GLY A 134 -6.26 -11.24 13.96
N VAL A 135 -5.49 -10.23 14.33
CA VAL A 135 -4.64 -9.49 13.40
C VAL A 135 -3.25 -10.12 13.31
N ARG A 136 -2.73 -10.28 12.10
CA ARG A 136 -1.36 -10.77 11.85
C ARG A 136 -0.59 -9.82 10.94
N LEU A 137 0.67 -9.56 11.27
CA LEU A 137 1.57 -8.81 10.40
C LEU A 137 1.90 -9.66 9.16
N LEU A 138 1.67 -9.13 7.96
CA LEU A 138 1.76 -9.93 6.74
C LEU A 138 3.20 -10.36 6.42
N SER A 139 4.17 -9.49 6.71
CA SER A 139 5.61 -9.73 6.46
C SER A 139 6.21 -10.85 7.30
N THR A 140 5.65 -11.13 8.49
CA THR A 140 6.23 -12.11 9.45
C THR A 140 5.25 -13.20 9.88
N GLY A 141 3.95 -13.05 9.60
CA GLY A 141 2.88 -13.91 10.12
C GLY A 141 2.59 -13.76 11.62
N LYS A 142 3.35 -12.89 12.32
CA LYS A 142 3.24 -12.68 13.77
C LYS A 142 1.84 -12.15 14.12
N LYS A 143 1.16 -12.83 15.04
CA LYS A 143 -0.11 -12.37 15.61
C LYS A 143 0.15 -11.15 16.50
N LEU A 144 -0.64 -10.09 16.30
CA LEU A 144 -0.53 -8.83 17.02
C LEU A 144 -1.55 -8.77 18.16
N LYS A 145 -1.23 -7.96 19.17
CA LYS A 145 -2.16 -7.69 20.27
C LYS A 145 -3.23 -6.74 19.76
N THR A 146 -4.48 -7.19 19.79
CA THR A 146 -5.63 -6.44 19.29
C THR A 146 -6.64 -6.24 20.40
N LYS A 147 -7.17 -5.03 20.52
CA LYS A 147 -8.31 -4.69 21.38
C LYS A 147 -9.48 -4.29 20.48
N VAL A 148 -10.65 -4.86 20.71
CA VAL A 148 -11.88 -4.51 20.00
C VAL A 148 -12.88 -3.99 21.03
N VAL A 149 -13.44 -2.81 20.79
CA VAL A 149 -14.51 -2.21 21.62
C VAL A 149 -15.60 -1.72 20.68
N GLY A 150 -16.74 -2.40 20.68
CA GLY A 150 -17.76 -2.19 19.65
C GLY A 150 -17.22 -2.59 18.28
N ASP A 151 -17.23 -1.65 17.34
CA ASP A 151 -16.66 -1.78 15.98
C ASP A 151 -15.26 -1.16 15.84
N LYS A 152 -14.73 -0.52 16.89
CA LYS A 152 -13.37 0.04 16.88
C LYS A 152 -12.33 -1.04 17.18
N VAL A 153 -11.35 -1.14 16.28
CA VAL A 153 -10.22 -2.06 16.38
C VAL A 153 -8.95 -1.26 16.67
N THR A 154 -8.20 -1.63 17.70
CA THR A 154 -6.88 -1.07 18.02
C THR A 154 -5.84 -2.18 18.01
N VAL A 155 -4.74 -1.97 17.30
CA VAL A 155 -3.63 -2.93 17.16
C VAL A 155 -2.35 -2.31 17.70
N VAL A 156 -1.71 -3.00 18.64
CA VAL A 156 -0.42 -2.60 19.18
C VAL A 156 0.70 -3.12 18.28
N LEU A 157 1.57 -2.23 17.83
CA LEU A 157 2.67 -2.55 16.93
C LEU A 157 3.90 -3.06 17.69
N PRO A 158 4.66 -4.03 17.14
CA PRO A 158 5.92 -4.45 17.71
C PRO A 158 6.93 -3.29 17.79
N LYS A 159 7.75 -3.29 18.84
CA LYS A 159 8.94 -2.43 18.89
C LYS A 159 9.90 -2.80 17.75
N ASN A 160 10.60 -1.82 17.19
CA ASN A 160 11.62 -1.97 16.14
C ASN A 160 11.09 -2.42 14.76
N MET A 161 9.88 -2.01 14.40
CA MET A 161 9.45 -2.12 13.01
C MET A 161 10.30 -1.23 12.09
N LYS A 162 10.53 -1.68 10.86
CA LYS A 162 11.09 -0.82 9.81
C LYS A 162 10.15 0.38 9.61
N LYS A 163 10.72 1.57 9.43
CA LYS A 163 9.99 2.83 9.22
C LYS A 163 9.41 2.88 7.81
N GLU A 164 8.37 2.10 7.56
CA GLU A 164 7.67 1.98 6.29
C GLU A 164 6.21 1.58 6.48
N SER A 165 5.38 1.79 5.46
CA SER A 165 4.02 1.25 5.36
C SER A 165 4.02 -0.28 5.49
N PHE A 166 2.93 -0.89 5.94
CA PHE A 166 2.86 -2.35 6.11
C PHE A 166 1.44 -2.87 6.00
N ALA A 167 1.30 -4.17 5.72
CA ALA A 167 0.02 -4.83 5.62
C ALA A 167 -0.23 -5.83 6.76
N LEU A 168 -1.50 -6.00 7.09
CA LEU A 168 -2.03 -6.89 8.11
C LEU A 168 -3.07 -7.82 7.49
N ALA A 169 -3.13 -9.05 7.97
CA ALA A 169 -4.23 -9.99 7.71
C ALA A 169 -5.19 -9.99 8.91
N LEU A 170 -6.52 -9.98 8.66
CA LEU A 170 -7.60 -9.83 9.65
C LEU A 170 -8.43 -11.11 9.85
#